data_AF-W2NPS8-F1
#
_entry.id   AF-W2NPS8-F1
#
_cell.length_a   1.000
_cell.length_b   1.000
_cell.length_c   1.000
_cell.angle_alpha   90.00
_cell.angle_beta   90.00
_cell.angle_gamma   90.00
#
_symmetry.space_group_name_H-M   'P 1'
#
loop_
_entity.id
_entity.type
_entity.pdbx_description
1 polymer ?
#
loop_
_entity_poly.entity_id
_entity_poly.type
_entity_poly.pdbx_seq_one_letter_code
_entity_poly.pdbx_strand_id
1 'polypeptide(L)'
;MEQFAVSSRPDASISNSLVSWIDYKLGKFRGEIIATNLQTAALIANEFTRNDDRLMERVQAHHQRQLTTLVTSKTTRAPNAPRANISRDKRAPKPSTVPRDLVALLPKQGNKTLCMKYLSKKGCNGPAPGQCFGHNRAQFKPLALPADAKTFIDKNFFGLASEFQDL
;
A
#
# COMPACT_ATOMS: atom_id res chain seq x y z
N MET A 1 2.28 -30.62 25.45
CA MET A 1 3.23 -29.98 24.53
C MET A 1 2.39 -29.06 23.63
N GLU A 2 2.29 -27.79 24.00
CA GLU A 2 1.43 -26.82 23.31
C GLU A 2 1.95 -26.58 21.89
N GLN A 3 1.12 -26.88 20.90
CA GLN A 3 1.42 -26.62 19.50
C GLN A 3 1.32 -25.11 19.27
N PHE A 4 2.47 -24.44 19.13
CA PHE A 4 2.51 -23.10 18.58
C PHE A 4 2.06 -23.20 17.12
N ALA A 5 0.82 -22.77 16.86
CA ALA A 5 0.33 -22.57 15.51
C ALA A 5 1.35 -21.70 14.77
N VAL A 6 1.84 -22.20 13.63
CA VAL A 6 2.67 -21.46 12.69
C VAL A 6 1.99 -20.11 12.44
N SER A 7 2.56 -19.06 13.04
CA SER A 7 2.00 -17.73 12.99
C SER A 7 2.12 -17.26 11.53
N SER A 8 0.99 -17.30 10.82
CA SER A 8 0.79 -16.55 9.59
C SER A 8 1.37 -15.15 9.79
N ARG A 9 2.21 -14.70 8.86
CA ARG A 9 2.87 -13.39 8.90
C ARG A 9 1.86 -12.34 9.41
N PRO A 10 2.15 -11.62 10.50
CA PRO A 10 1.18 -10.73 11.12
C PRO A 10 0.66 -9.76 10.07
N ASP A 11 -0.67 -9.62 10.00
CA ASP A 11 -1.34 -8.70 9.09
C ASP A 11 -0.71 -7.31 9.28
N ALA A 12 -0.20 -6.74 8.19
CA ALA A 12 0.48 -5.44 8.19
C ALA A 12 -0.38 -4.35 8.84
N SER A 13 -1.70 -4.46 8.74
CA SER A 13 -2.64 -3.55 9.39
C SER A 13 -2.63 -3.66 10.92
N ILE A 14 -2.55 -4.89 11.44
CA ILE A 14 -2.45 -5.14 12.89
C ILE A 14 -1.10 -4.65 13.40
N SER A 15 -0.01 -4.93 12.67
CA SER A 15 1.32 -4.41 13.02
C SER A 15 1.36 -2.89 13.05
N ASN A 16 0.77 -2.20 12.07
CA ASN A 16 0.69 -0.74 12.05
C ASN A 16 -0.16 -0.16 13.19
N SER A 17 -1.23 -0.87 13.57
CA SER A 17 -2.08 -0.48 14.70
C SER A 17 -1.32 -0.56 16.02
N LEU A 18 -0.50 -1.61 16.20
CA LEU A 18 0.35 -1.79 17.37
C LEU A 18 1.42 -0.69 17.47
N VAL A 19 2.14 -0.42 16.36
CA VAL A 19 3.16 0.65 16.30
C VAL A 19 2.54 2.00 16.66
N SER A 20 1.41 2.34 16.04
CA SER A 20 0.72 3.61 16.32
C SER A 20 0.25 3.74 17.78
N TRP A 21 -0.07 2.62 18.43
CA TRP A 21 -0.43 2.59 19.85
C TRP A 21 0.79 2.79 20.76
N ILE A 22 1.91 2.14 20.44
CA ILE A 22 3.19 2.33 21.16
C ILE A 22 3.64 3.80 21.07
N ASP A 23 3.63 4.37 19.86
CA ASP A 23 4.02 5.77 19.63
C ASP A 23 3.15 6.74 20.44
N TYR A 24 1.84 6.47 20.54
CA TYR A 24 0.93 7.28 21.35
C TYR A 24 1.31 7.22 22.85
N LYS A 25 1.57 6.02 23.40
CA LYS A 25 1.96 5.86 24.81
C LYS A 25 3.31 6.52 25.10
N LEU A 26 4.29 6.37 24.20
CA LEU A 26 5.59 7.05 24.30
C LEU A 26 5.45 8.58 24.20
N GLY A 27 4.56 9.06 23.34
CA GLY A 27 4.22 10.48 23.24
C GLY A 27 3.61 11.02 24.54
N LYS A 28 2.68 10.29 25.15
CA LYS A 28 2.12 10.62 26.47
C LYS A 28 3.20 10.67 27.55
N PHE A 29 4.07 9.66 27.60
CA PHE A 29 5.20 9.63 28.54
C PHE A 29 6.11 10.84 28.38
N ARG A 30 6.51 11.15 27.14
CA ARG A 30 7.33 12.33 26.85
C ARG A 30 6.64 13.63 27.30
N GLY A 31 5.31 13.72 27.14
CA GLY A 31 4.52 14.85 27.63
C GLY A 31 4.64 15.03 29.15
N GLU A 32 4.48 13.96 29.92
CA GLU A 32 4.61 13.99 31.38
C GLU A 32 6.05 14.32 31.84
N ILE A 33 7.07 13.83 31.12
CA ILE A 33 8.48 14.18 31.39
C ILE A 33 8.70 15.70 31.20
N ILE A 34 8.17 16.28 30.13
CA ILE A 34 8.27 17.73 29.86
C ILE A 34 7.52 18.53 30.93
N ALA A 35 6.38 18.02 31.40
CA ALA A 35 5.61 18.63 32.49
C ALA A 35 6.23 18.41 33.88
N THR A 36 7.41 17.76 33.97
CA THR A 36 8.07 17.38 35.24
C THR A 36 7.22 16.50 36.17
N ASN A 37 6.18 15.86 35.63
CA ASN A 37 5.28 15.00 36.38
C ASN A 37 5.77 13.55 36.38
N LEU A 38 6.89 13.33 37.08
CA LEU A 38 7.60 12.05 37.09
C LEU A 38 6.78 10.89 37.68
N GLN A 39 5.89 11.19 38.61
CA GLN A 39 5.00 10.20 39.23
C GLN A 39 3.99 9.66 38.21
N THR A 40 3.34 10.54 37.46
CA THR A 40 2.44 10.12 36.37
C THR A 40 3.21 9.47 35.22
N ALA A 41 4.41 9.97 34.89
CA ALA A 41 5.27 9.37 33.87
C ALA A 41 5.61 7.90 34.19
N ALA A 42 5.94 7.59 35.45
CA ALA A 42 6.23 6.23 35.89
C ALA A 42 5.03 5.28 35.76
N LEU A 43 3.80 5.78 35.95
CA LEU A 43 2.58 4.98 35.86
C LEU A 43 2.22 4.60 34.42
N ILE A 44 2.71 5.32 33.40
CA ILE A 44 2.41 5.03 31.99
C ILE A 44 2.93 3.65 31.57
N ALA A 45 4.01 3.16 32.20
CA ALA A 45 4.51 1.81 31.97
C ALA A 45 3.44 0.74 32.25
N ASN A 46 2.59 0.96 33.27
CA ASN A 46 1.50 0.05 33.64
C ASN A 46 0.35 0.05 32.62
N GLU A 47 0.30 1.02 31.72
CA GLU A 47 -0.70 1.07 30.66
C GLU A 47 -0.33 0.21 29.44
N PHE A 48 0.90 -0.34 29.38
CA PHE A 48 1.31 -1.24 28.32
C PHE A 48 0.76 -2.64 28.55
N THR A 49 -0.49 -2.86 28.14
CA THR A 49 -1.15 -4.17 28.24
C THR A 49 -1.74 -4.60 26.90
N ARG A 50 -1.76 -5.91 26.67
CA ARG A 50 -2.43 -6.52 25.50
C ARG A 50 -3.95 -6.31 25.51
N ASN A 51 -4.52 -6.05 26.69
CA ASN A 51 -5.95 -5.79 26.90
C ASN A 51 -6.26 -4.28 26.93
N ASP A 52 -5.44 -3.43 26.33
CA ASP A 52 -5.72 -1.99 26.27
C ASP A 52 -6.96 -1.75 25.40
N ASP A 53 -7.99 -1.14 26.00
CA ASP A 53 -9.30 -0.94 25.36
C ASP A 53 -9.19 -0.19 24.03
N ARG A 54 -8.26 0.76 23.91
CA ARG A 54 -8.06 1.53 22.68
C ARG A 54 -7.38 0.71 21.59
N LEU A 55 -6.47 -0.18 21.96
CA LEU A 55 -5.88 -1.14 21.02
C LEU A 55 -6.93 -2.14 20.54
N MET A 56 -7.72 -2.70 21.47
CA MET A 56 -8.81 -3.62 21.19
C MET A 56 -9.87 -3.01 20.28
N GLU A 57 -10.31 -1.77 20.56
CA GLU A 57 -11.28 -1.04 19.75
C GLU A 57 -10.78 -0.83 18.31
N ARG A 58 -9.51 -0.45 18.12
CA ARG A 58 -8.93 -0.30 16.78
C ARG A 58 -8.87 -1.61 16.02
N VAL A 59 -8.44 -2.69 16.68
CA VAL A 59 -8.38 -4.02 16.09
C VAL A 59 -9.78 -4.52 15.73
N GLN A 60 -10.77 -4.30 16.59
CA GLN A 60 -12.16 -4.67 16.34
C GLN A 60 -12.77 -3.85 15.20
N ALA A 61 -12.54 -2.54 15.15
CA ALA A 61 -12.98 -1.68 14.06
C ALA A 61 -12.37 -2.12 12.72
N HIS A 62 -11.11 -2.57 12.73
CA HIS A 62 -10.47 -3.13 11.55
C HIS A 62 -11.16 -4.44 11.10
N HIS A 63 -11.39 -5.38 12.02
CA HIS A 63 -12.11 -6.62 11.72
C HIS A 63 -13.54 -6.35 11.21
N GLN A 64 -14.24 -5.40 11.83
CA GLN A 64 -15.60 -5.01 11.42
C GLN A 64 -15.61 -4.46 9.99
N ARG A 65 -14.65 -3.60 9.63
CA ARG A 65 -14.52 -3.09 8.24
C ARG A 65 -14.29 -4.21 7.23
N GLN A 66 -13.48 -5.22 7.58
CA GLN A 66 -13.31 -6.39 6.72
C GLN A 66 -14.62 -7.16 6.57
N LEU A 67 -15.31 -7.46 7.68
CA LEU A 67 -16.60 -8.17 7.65
C LEU A 67 -17.68 -7.42 6.87
N THR A 68 -17.79 -6.10 7.03
CA THR A 68 -18.75 -5.29 6.25
C THR A 68 -18.46 -5.38 4.75
N THR A 69 -17.19 -5.33 4.34
CA THR A 69 -16.80 -5.49 2.92
C THR A 69 -17.21 -6.87 2.37
N LEU A 70 -17.11 -7.92 3.19
CA LEU A 70 -17.55 -9.28 2.86
C LEU A 70 -19.08 -9.42 2.79
N VAL A 71 -19.84 -8.72 3.64
CA VAL A 71 -21.31 -8.79 3.69
C VAL A 71 -21.96 -7.98 2.57
N THR A 72 -21.46 -6.78 2.24
CA THR A 72 -21.97 -5.98 1.11
C THR A 72 -21.83 -6.70 -0.23
N SER A 73 -20.89 -7.65 -0.33
CA SER A 73 -20.69 -8.51 -1.49
C SER A 73 -21.77 -9.60 -1.66
N LYS A 74 -22.53 -9.92 -0.60
CA LYS A 74 -23.54 -11.00 -0.58
C LYS A 74 -24.97 -10.52 -0.84
N THR A 75 -25.30 -9.26 -0.54
CA THR A 75 -26.70 -8.76 -0.57
C THR A 75 -27.21 -8.32 -1.96
N THR A 76 -26.38 -8.32 -3.00
CA THR A 76 -26.76 -7.88 -4.37
C THR A 76 -27.14 -9.00 -5.34
N ARG A 77 -27.28 -10.26 -4.90
CA ARG A 77 -27.67 -11.36 -5.81
C ARG A 77 -29.19 -11.59 -5.83
N ALA A 78 -29.88 -10.95 -6.77
CA ALA A 78 -31.20 -11.38 -7.22
C ALA A 78 -31.12 -12.75 -7.94
N PRO A 79 -32.11 -13.65 -7.79
CA PRO A 79 -32.07 -15.00 -8.32
C PRO A 79 -32.69 -15.05 -9.73
N ASN A 80 -31.84 -15.21 -10.75
CA ASN A 80 -32.11 -15.57 -12.16
C ASN A 80 -31.35 -14.65 -13.11
N ALA A 81 -30.04 -14.88 -13.20
CA ALA A 81 -29.24 -14.53 -14.37
C ALA A 81 -28.16 -15.61 -14.52
N PRO A 82 -27.85 -16.07 -15.74
CA PRO A 82 -26.94 -17.18 -15.95
C PRO A 82 -25.59 -16.85 -15.32
N ARG A 83 -25.06 -17.85 -14.62
CA ARG A 83 -23.84 -17.80 -13.81
C ARG A 83 -22.64 -17.50 -14.71
N ALA A 84 -22.37 -16.23 -14.98
CA ALA A 84 -21.10 -15.82 -15.54
C ALA A 84 -20.06 -16.02 -14.42
N ASN A 85 -19.28 -17.10 -14.54
CA ASN A 85 -17.98 -17.22 -13.90
C ASN A 85 -17.18 -15.97 -14.30
N ILE A 86 -17.22 -14.92 -13.47
CA ILE A 86 -16.33 -13.78 -13.63
C ILE A 86 -14.98 -14.27 -13.11
N SER A 87 -14.30 -14.97 -14.02
CA SER A 87 -12.86 -15.04 -14.09
C SER A 87 -12.29 -13.68 -13.71
N ARG A 88 -11.10 -13.69 -13.13
CA ARG A 88 -10.32 -12.51 -12.72
C ARG A 88 -9.87 -11.63 -13.90
N ASP A 89 -10.59 -11.71 -15.00
CA ASP A 89 -10.54 -10.90 -16.20
C ASP A 89 -11.72 -9.92 -16.16
N LYS A 90 -11.46 -8.65 -16.48
CA LYS A 90 -12.44 -7.54 -16.50
C LYS A 90 -12.73 -6.87 -15.16
N ARG A 91 -11.69 -6.57 -14.37
CA ARG A 91 -11.71 -5.26 -13.70
C ARG A 91 -11.61 -4.22 -14.81
N ALA A 92 -12.68 -3.46 -15.04
CA ALA A 92 -12.64 -2.34 -15.99
C ALA A 92 -11.37 -1.53 -15.69
N PRO A 93 -10.47 -1.31 -16.68
CA PRO A 93 -9.25 -0.61 -16.43
C PRO A 93 -9.63 0.79 -15.95
N LYS A 94 -9.29 1.10 -14.69
CA LYS A 94 -9.33 2.49 -14.22
C LYS A 94 -8.65 3.33 -15.31
N PRO A 95 -9.27 4.41 -15.80
CA PRO A 95 -8.65 5.24 -16.82
C PRO A 95 -7.25 5.57 -16.32
N SER A 96 -6.25 5.16 -17.09
CA SER A 96 -4.86 5.43 -16.74
C SER A 96 -4.73 6.95 -16.66
N THR A 97 -4.17 7.46 -15.56
CA THR A 97 -3.78 8.88 -15.45
C THR A 97 -2.77 9.27 -16.55
N VAL A 98 -2.25 8.29 -17.29
CA VAL A 98 -1.36 8.45 -18.43
C VAL A 98 -2.18 8.46 -19.73
N PRO A 99 -2.05 9.50 -20.58
CA PRO A 99 -2.66 9.56 -21.91
C PRO A 99 -2.33 8.31 -22.76
N ARG A 100 -3.32 7.80 -23.51
CA ARG A 100 -3.16 6.56 -24.30
C ARG A 100 -2.07 6.68 -25.37
N ASP A 101 -1.97 7.84 -26.01
CA ASP A 101 -0.99 8.11 -27.06
C ASP A 101 0.44 8.04 -26.50
N LEU A 102 0.63 8.58 -25.29
CA LEU A 102 1.89 8.47 -24.59
C LEU A 102 2.23 7.02 -24.26
N VAL A 103 1.24 6.21 -23.84
CA VAL A 103 1.46 4.77 -23.59
C VAL A 103 1.89 4.01 -24.84
N ALA A 104 1.38 4.39 -26.02
CA ALA A 104 1.75 3.75 -27.29
C ALA A 104 3.21 3.99 -27.69
N LEU A 105 3.76 5.16 -27.34
CA LEU A 105 5.13 5.56 -27.64
C LEU A 105 6.18 5.01 -26.66
N LEU A 106 5.75 4.49 -25.51
CA LEU A 106 6.68 4.04 -24.48
C LEU A 106 7.42 2.76 -24.91
N PRO A 107 8.71 2.64 -24.55
CA PRO A 107 9.47 1.41 -24.73
C PRO A 107 8.76 0.20 -24.11
N LYS A 108 8.89 -0.96 -24.76
CA LYS A 108 8.31 -2.23 -24.30
C LYS A 108 9.40 -3.26 -24.09
N GLN A 109 9.25 -4.05 -23.03
CA GLN A 109 10.04 -5.26 -22.78
C GLN A 109 9.10 -6.46 -22.87
N GLY A 110 9.18 -7.19 -23.98
CA GLY A 110 8.18 -8.18 -24.36
C GLY A 110 6.79 -7.54 -24.45
N ASN A 111 5.81 -8.13 -23.75
CA ASN A 111 4.41 -7.65 -23.76
C ASN A 111 4.12 -6.55 -22.72
N LYS A 112 5.14 -6.06 -22.00
CA LYS A 112 4.96 -5.07 -20.92
C LYS A 112 5.53 -3.72 -21.32
N THR A 113 4.75 -2.67 -21.08
CA THR A 113 5.17 -1.28 -21.34
C THR A 113 5.99 -0.73 -20.18
N LEU A 114 6.94 0.15 -20.43
CA LEU A 114 7.73 0.81 -19.40
C LEU A 114 6.86 1.43 -18.28
N CYS A 115 7.27 1.22 -17.04
CA CYS A 115 6.76 1.91 -15.86
C CYS A 115 7.49 3.25 -15.70
N MET A 116 6.88 4.35 -16.13
CA MET A 116 7.48 5.68 -15.97
C MET A 116 7.78 6.07 -14.51
N LYS A 117 6.97 5.57 -13.56
CA LYS A 117 7.21 5.80 -12.12
C LYS A 117 8.50 5.15 -11.63
N TYR A 118 8.96 4.08 -12.29
CA TYR A 118 10.25 3.44 -11.97
C TYR A 118 11.43 4.35 -12.32
N LEU A 119 11.38 5.07 -13.44
CA LEU A 119 12.45 5.99 -13.85
C LEU A 119 12.45 7.32 -13.08
N SER A 120 11.44 7.55 -12.25
CA SER A 120 11.22 8.84 -11.59
C SER A 120 11.77 8.86 -10.16
N LYS A 121 12.04 10.06 -9.62
CA LYS A 121 12.39 10.26 -8.20
C LYS A 121 11.33 9.72 -7.24
N LYS A 122 10.07 9.64 -7.66
CA LYS A 122 8.99 9.03 -6.87
C LYS A 122 9.19 7.54 -6.62
N GLY A 123 9.91 6.85 -7.50
CA GLY A 123 10.20 5.42 -7.42
C GLY A 123 8.98 4.51 -7.59
N CYS A 124 9.24 3.25 -7.96
CA CYS A 124 8.21 2.22 -8.04
C CYS A 124 8.62 0.99 -7.22
N ASN A 125 7.95 0.77 -6.09
CA ASN A 125 8.22 -0.35 -5.18
C ASN A 125 7.47 -1.62 -5.61
N GLY A 126 7.67 -2.08 -6.84
CA GLY A 126 7.00 -3.25 -7.36
C GLY A 126 7.22 -4.53 -6.54
N PRO A 127 6.46 -5.60 -6.79
CA PRO A 127 6.49 -6.81 -5.97
C PRO A 127 7.83 -7.56 -6.02
N ALA A 128 8.61 -7.36 -7.09
CA ALA A 128 9.94 -7.90 -7.28
C ALA A 128 10.73 -7.00 -8.25
N PRO A 129 12.07 -7.06 -8.27
CA PRO A 129 12.89 -6.36 -9.26
C PRO A 129 12.41 -6.65 -10.69
N GLY A 130 12.26 -5.62 -11.51
CA GLY A 130 11.77 -5.76 -12.88
C GLY A 130 10.24 -5.81 -13.02
N GLN A 131 9.51 -5.98 -11.92
CA GLN A 131 8.05 -6.09 -11.93
C GLN A 131 7.38 -4.82 -11.43
N CYS A 132 6.32 -4.38 -12.09
CA CYS A 132 5.45 -3.31 -11.61
C CYS A 132 4.15 -3.91 -11.04
N PHE A 133 3.49 -3.21 -10.12
CA PHE A 133 2.12 -3.58 -9.70
C PHE A 133 1.11 -3.50 -10.85
N GLY A 134 1.38 -2.72 -11.90
CA GLY A 134 0.57 -2.75 -13.11
C GLY A 134 0.90 -4.00 -13.93
N HIS A 135 -0.09 -4.86 -14.18
CA HIS A 135 0.11 -6.14 -14.86
C HIS A 135 0.76 -5.99 -16.25
N ASN A 136 0.45 -4.90 -16.96
CA ASN A 136 0.99 -4.58 -18.28
C ASN A 136 2.19 -3.62 -18.22
N ARG A 137 2.81 -3.43 -17.05
CA ARG A 137 3.95 -2.54 -16.84
C ARG A 137 5.18 -3.32 -16.37
N ALA A 138 6.35 -2.93 -16.84
CA ALA A 138 7.63 -3.49 -16.42
C ALA A 138 8.58 -2.39 -15.93
N GLN A 139 9.48 -2.76 -15.03
CA GLN A 139 10.56 -1.89 -14.55
C GLN A 139 11.83 -2.26 -15.30
N PHE A 140 12.34 -1.34 -16.10
CA PHE A 140 13.60 -1.52 -16.81
C PHE A 140 14.13 -0.17 -17.25
N LYS A 141 15.43 -0.09 -17.50
CA LYS A 141 16.06 1.08 -18.11
C LYS A 141 15.97 0.93 -19.64
N PRO A 142 15.20 1.78 -20.35
CA PRO A 142 15.17 1.75 -21.81
C PRO A 142 16.48 2.30 -22.39
N LEU A 143 16.72 2.05 -23.68
CA LEU A 143 17.87 2.64 -24.39
C LEU A 143 17.69 4.14 -24.65
N ALA A 144 16.44 4.56 -24.89
CA ALA A 144 16.07 5.95 -25.10
C ALA A 144 14.65 6.18 -24.56
N LEU A 145 14.39 7.38 -24.04
CA LEU A 145 13.07 7.77 -23.56
C LEU A 145 12.50 8.91 -24.44
N PRO A 146 11.25 8.80 -24.94
CA PRO A 146 10.61 9.88 -25.69
C PRO A 146 10.50 11.17 -24.86
N ALA A 147 10.66 12.32 -25.51
CA ALA A 147 10.60 13.64 -24.86
C ALA A 147 9.27 13.89 -24.12
N ASP A 148 8.16 13.42 -24.69
CA ASP A 148 6.83 13.51 -24.07
C ASP A 148 6.75 12.70 -22.77
N ALA A 149 7.41 11.54 -22.72
CA ALA A 149 7.47 10.72 -21.52
C ALA A 149 8.34 11.35 -20.44
N LYS A 150 9.45 11.98 -20.82
CA LYS A 150 10.30 12.76 -19.90
C LYS A 150 9.53 13.93 -19.30
N THR A 151 8.85 14.72 -20.14
CA THR A 151 7.99 15.83 -19.72
C THR A 151 6.87 15.36 -18.78
N PHE A 152 6.28 14.20 -19.06
CA PHE A 152 5.25 13.62 -18.20
C PHE A 152 5.81 13.20 -16.83
N ILE A 153 7.01 12.61 -16.80
CA ILE A 153 7.70 12.21 -15.57
C ILE A 153 8.06 13.43 -14.72
N ASP A 154 8.55 14.50 -15.34
CA ASP A 154 8.88 15.76 -14.65
C ASP A 154 7.64 16.33 -13.96
N LYS A 155 6.52 16.43 -14.67
CA LYS A 155 5.27 17.00 -14.15
C LYS A 155 4.59 16.14 -13.09
N ASN A 156 4.59 14.81 -13.24
CA ASN A 156 3.74 13.93 -12.42
C ASN A 156 4.49 13.12 -11.36
N PHE A 157 5.81 12.96 -11.52
CA PHE A 157 6.63 12.06 -10.70
C PHE A 157 7.93 12.67 -10.18
N PHE A 158 8.00 14.01 -10.12
CA PHE A 158 9.14 14.77 -9.57
C PHE A 158 10.44 14.65 -10.39
N GLY A 159 10.32 14.29 -11.68
CA GLY A 159 11.44 14.15 -12.60
C GLY A 159 12.18 12.83 -12.50
N LEU A 160 13.18 12.67 -13.38
CA LEU A 160 14.00 11.46 -13.47
C LEU A 160 14.86 11.28 -12.20
N ALA A 161 15.01 10.03 -11.77
CA ALA A 161 15.94 9.69 -10.71
C ALA A 161 17.40 9.82 -11.19
N SER A 162 18.34 9.96 -10.26
CA SER A 162 19.74 10.26 -10.57
C SER A 162 20.40 9.19 -11.47
N GLU A 163 20.01 7.93 -11.30
CA GLU A 163 20.47 6.77 -12.07
C GLU A 163 19.96 6.71 -13.53
N PHE A 164 19.02 7.61 -13.88
CA PHE A 164 18.37 7.67 -15.20
C PHE A 164 18.49 9.04 -15.88
N GLN A 165 19.38 9.92 -15.40
CA GLN A 165 19.57 11.25 -16.00
C GLN A 165 20.15 11.21 -17.42
N ASP A 166 20.75 10.10 -17.81
CA ASP A 166 21.30 9.84 -19.14
C ASP A 166 20.23 9.51 -20.20
N LEU A 167 18.95 9.40 -19.81
CA LEU A 167 17.82 9.08 -20.68
C LEU A 167 17.12 10.30 -21.30
#